data_AF-A0A2V8RTW8-F1
#
_entry.id   AF-A0A2V8RTW8-F1
#
_cell.length_a   1.000
_cell.length_b   1.000
_cell.length_c   1.000
_cell.angle_alpha   90.00
_cell.angle_beta   90.00
_cell.angle_gamma   90.00
#
_symmetry.space_group_name_H-M   'P 1'
#
loop_
_entity.id
_entity.type
_entity.pdbx_description
1 polymer ?
#
loop_
_entity_poly.entity_id
_entity_poly.type
_entity_poly.pdbx_seq_one_letter_code
_entity_poly.pdbx_strand_id
1 'polypeptide(L)'
;MDNLAHSLVGLTLAKGGLERVSPYATTVCVVAANAPDVDVLTRLRGPWFALEHHRGITHSIVGTLTLGVLLPLICFALERIAARVRQSKPRIRLPGLIVVSVIACATHPLLDWLNSYGIRPFLPWSGRWYYGDVLFIFDPWLWLLLGAAAFLLTAQGRWRVGAWSALALVVTAAFLFLTQRTAWSFAALAIWFVGLSVIVWAHHARFAARFGARVAHVALALAVCYIVALALIHTRAFTQATSAATEMARAHEETLLRVATMPTEADPTNWLTIAETDRANYRFQVRVPAHEAMNIQQAARFEKPQGTDAAQVERAEQDARAQIFLGFARFPVMRVQTGERGESLVRFADLRFGTPDTRTPVRGFALDVSVPSAGQ
;
A
#
# COMPACT_ATOMS: atom_id res chain seq x y z
N MET A 1 0.34 0.12 -2.63
CA MET A 1 0.59 1.51 -3.02
C MET A 1 -0.71 2.11 -3.51
N ASP A 2 -0.83 3.43 -3.53
CA ASP A 2 -1.97 4.09 -4.15
C ASP A 2 -1.97 4.01 -5.69
N ASN A 3 -3.14 4.26 -6.28
CA ASN A 3 -3.37 4.20 -7.73
C ASN A 3 -2.58 5.27 -8.51
N LEU A 4 -2.17 6.37 -7.85
CA LEU A 4 -1.35 7.39 -8.49
C LEU A 4 0.05 6.82 -8.75
N ALA A 5 0.68 6.21 -7.75
CA ALA A 5 1.98 5.57 -7.87
C ALA A 5 1.96 4.48 -8.96
N HIS A 6 0.94 3.62 -8.95
CA HIS A 6 0.77 2.58 -9.98
C HIS A 6 0.62 3.16 -11.39
N SER A 7 -0.17 4.23 -11.54
CA SER A 7 -0.33 4.93 -12.82
C SER A 7 0.98 5.58 -13.30
N LEU A 8 1.76 6.15 -12.38
CA LEU A 8 3.06 6.74 -12.68
C LEU A 8 4.09 5.67 -13.10
N VAL A 9 4.10 4.50 -12.45
CA VAL A 9 4.91 3.35 -12.87
C VAL A 9 4.52 2.92 -14.28
N GLY A 10 3.23 2.68 -14.55
CA GLY A 10 2.74 2.27 -15.86
C GLY A 10 3.08 3.28 -16.97
N LEU A 11 2.93 4.58 -16.69
CA LEU A 11 3.30 5.64 -17.64
C LEU A 11 4.82 5.71 -17.86
N THR A 12 5.61 5.57 -16.81
CA THR A 12 7.08 5.60 -16.89
C THR A 12 7.61 4.40 -17.67
N LEU A 13 7.07 3.21 -17.43
CA LEU A 13 7.38 2.00 -18.21
C LEU A 13 7.05 2.19 -19.70
N ALA A 14 5.87 2.73 -20.00
CA ALA A 14 5.49 3.05 -21.38
C ALA A 14 6.50 3.98 -22.05
N LYS A 15 6.87 5.08 -21.36
CA LYS A 15 7.83 6.08 -21.86
C LYS A 15 9.29 5.63 -21.85
N GLY A 16 9.62 4.56 -21.11
CA GLY A 16 10.90 3.86 -21.22
C GLY A 16 11.09 3.14 -22.56
N GLY A 17 10.00 2.85 -23.29
CA GLY A 17 10.07 2.28 -24.62
C GLY A 17 9.02 1.22 -24.91
N LEU A 18 8.29 0.75 -23.89
CA LEU A 18 7.22 -0.23 -24.07
C LEU A 18 6.11 0.29 -24.99
N GLU A 19 5.92 1.62 -25.08
CA GLU A 19 4.93 2.21 -25.99
C GLU A 19 5.20 1.97 -27.48
N ARG A 20 6.45 1.61 -27.84
CA ARG A 20 6.84 1.36 -29.24
C ARG A 20 6.39 -0.01 -29.75
N VAL A 21 6.01 -0.90 -28.83
CA VAL A 21 5.70 -2.30 -29.14
C VAL A 21 4.39 -2.44 -29.91
N SER A 22 3.37 -1.65 -29.57
CA SER A 22 2.06 -1.65 -30.22
C SER A 22 1.39 -0.27 -30.09
N PRO A 23 0.55 0.14 -31.05
CA PRO A 23 -0.40 1.23 -30.82
C PRO A 23 -1.19 1.02 -29.52
N TYR A 24 -1.49 2.13 -28.84
CA TYR A 24 -2.20 2.18 -27.55
C TYR A 24 -1.46 1.58 -26.35
N ALA A 25 -0.21 1.12 -26.51
CA ALA A 25 0.56 0.52 -25.43
C ALA A 25 0.74 1.45 -24.21
N THR A 26 0.86 2.77 -24.39
CA THR A 26 0.91 3.72 -23.27
C THR A 26 -0.35 3.64 -22.40
N THR A 27 -1.52 3.66 -23.02
CA THR A 27 -2.81 3.57 -22.30
C THR A 27 -2.94 2.21 -21.62
N VAL A 28 -2.58 1.13 -22.33
CA VAL A 28 -2.64 -0.22 -21.76
C VAL A 28 -1.68 -0.36 -20.58
N CYS A 29 -0.47 0.20 -20.62
CA CYS A 29 0.44 0.15 -19.46
C CYS A 29 -0.16 0.85 -18.23
N VAL A 30 -0.75 2.04 -18.39
CA VAL A 30 -1.37 2.78 -17.28
C VAL A 30 -2.59 2.04 -16.71
N VAL A 31 -3.45 1.50 -17.57
CA VAL A 31 -4.64 0.75 -17.14
C VAL A 31 -4.25 -0.60 -16.53
N ALA A 32 -3.33 -1.33 -17.15
CA ALA A 32 -2.85 -2.62 -16.66
C ALA A 32 -2.21 -2.50 -15.29
N ALA A 33 -1.42 -1.44 -15.06
CA ALA A 33 -0.80 -1.16 -13.76
C ALA A 33 -1.81 -0.90 -12.64
N ASN A 34 -3.09 -0.63 -12.95
CA ASN A 34 -4.16 -0.49 -11.97
C ASN A 34 -5.18 -1.64 -12.01
N ALA A 35 -5.03 -2.60 -12.93
CA ALA A 35 -6.03 -3.64 -13.15
C ALA A 35 -6.27 -4.53 -11.91
N PRO A 36 -5.28 -4.87 -11.07
CA PRO A 36 -5.52 -5.67 -9.87
C PRO A 36 -6.50 -5.04 -8.88
N ASP A 37 -6.58 -3.71 -8.84
CA ASP A 37 -7.52 -2.95 -8.01
C ASP A 37 -8.94 -2.85 -8.59
N VAL A 38 -9.25 -3.63 -9.63
CA VAL A 38 -10.64 -3.85 -10.06
C VAL A 38 -11.50 -4.49 -8.96
N ASP A 39 -10.86 -5.07 -7.94
CA ASP A 39 -11.52 -5.52 -6.72
C ASP A 39 -12.25 -4.38 -5.98
N VAL A 40 -11.98 -3.10 -6.26
CA VAL A 40 -12.76 -1.97 -5.72
C VAL A 40 -14.26 -2.08 -6.04
N LEU A 41 -14.63 -2.74 -7.14
CA LEU A 41 -16.02 -2.99 -7.53
C LEU A 41 -16.76 -3.87 -6.52
N THR A 42 -16.05 -4.67 -5.72
CA THR A 42 -16.64 -5.47 -4.65
C THR A 42 -17.31 -4.60 -3.57
N ARG A 43 -16.94 -3.32 -3.45
CA ARG A 43 -17.62 -2.35 -2.57
C ARG A 43 -19.10 -2.16 -2.90
N LEU A 44 -19.53 -2.44 -4.13
CA LEU A 44 -20.93 -2.42 -4.53
C LEU A 44 -21.79 -3.45 -3.78
N ARG A 45 -21.17 -4.51 -3.23
CA ARG A 45 -21.82 -5.53 -2.40
C ARG A 45 -21.66 -5.28 -0.88
N GLY A 46 -21.13 -4.13 -0.50
CA GLY A 46 -20.95 -3.71 0.88
C GLY A 46 -19.51 -3.82 1.40
N PRO A 47 -19.22 -3.23 2.58
CA PRO A 47 -17.87 -3.07 3.09
C PRO A 47 -17.19 -4.38 3.50
N TRP A 48 -17.94 -5.36 4.04
CA TRP A 48 -17.39 -6.65 4.46
C TRP A 48 -16.99 -7.52 3.28
N PHE A 49 -17.85 -7.59 2.26
CA PHE A 49 -17.53 -8.27 1.00
C PHE A 49 -16.30 -7.65 0.33
N ALA A 50 -16.18 -6.32 0.40
CA ALA A 50 -15.00 -5.63 -0.10
C ALA A 50 -13.73 -5.96 0.70
N LEU A 51 -13.79 -6.02 2.03
CA LEU A 51 -12.64 -6.36 2.87
C LEU A 51 -12.15 -7.80 2.60
N GLU A 52 -13.07 -8.75 2.47
CA GLU A 52 -12.77 -10.15 2.18
C GLU A 52 -12.03 -10.34 0.84
N HIS A 53 -12.49 -9.62 -0.19
CA HIS A 53 -11.99 -9.70 -1.55
C HIS A 53 -10.84 -8.74 -1.83
N HIS A 54 -10.57 -7.79 -0.92
CA HIS A 54 -9.48 -6.85 -1.08
C HIS A 54 -8.14 -7.58 -1.15
N ARG A 55 -7.36 -7.28 -2.18
CA ARG A 55 -6.10 -7.98 -2.47
C ARG A 55 -6.27 -9.51 -2.50
N GLY A 56 -7.43 -9.93 -3.00
CA GLY A 56 -7.79 -11.32 -3.21
C GLY A 56 -7.21 -11.86 -4.50
N ILE A 57 -8.03 -12.62 -5.24
CA ILE A 57 -7.56 -13.32 -6.44
C ILE A 57 -6.95 -12.39 -7.49
N THR A 58 -7.40 -11.14 -7.60
CA THR A 58 -6.88 -10.16 -8.59
C THR A 58 -5.42 -9.81 -8.39
N HIS A 59 -4.92 -9.93 -7.15
CA HIS A 59 -3.53 -9.67 -6.77
C HIS A 59 -2.67 -10.94 -6.70
N SER A 60 -3.25 -12.11 -6.96
CA SER A 60 -2.51 -13.37 -7.08
C SER A 60 -1.72 -13.43 -8.39
N ILE A 61 -0.76 -14.35 -8.49
CA ILE A 61 -0.01 -14.58 -9.73
C ILE A 61 -0.98 -14.93 -10.87
N VAL A 62 -1.95 -15.81 -10.60
CA VAL A 62 -2.95 -16.23 -11.59
C VAL A 62 -3.85 -15.07 -12.01
N GLY A 63 -4.38 -14.31 -11.05
CA GLY A 63 -5.25 -13.18 -11.33
C GLY A 63 -4.54 -12.06 -12.08
N THR A 64 -3.31 -11.74 -11.69
CA THR A 64 -2.47 -10.74 -12.37
C THR A 64 -2.18 -11.14 -13.81
N LEU A 65 -1.79 -12.39 -14.06
CA LEU A 65 -1.59 -12.89 -15.43
C LEU A 65 -2.88 -12.87 -16.24
N THR A 66 -4.00 -13.28 -15.63
CA THR A 66 -5.32 -13.28 -16.26
C THR A 66 -5.73 -11.87 -16.67
N LEU A 67 -5.63 -10.90 -15.76
CA LEU A 67 -5.94 -9.49 -16.03
C LEU A 67 -4.98 -8.89 -17.09
N GLY A 68 -3.69 -9.19 -16.97
CA GLY A 68 -2.65 -8.76 -17.90
C GLY A 68 -2.86 -9.25 -19.33
N VAL A 69 -3.44 -10.44 -19.52
CA VAL A 69 -3.80 -11.00 -20.84
C VAL A 69 -5.18 -10.52 -21.31
N LEU A 70 -6.18 -10.52 -20.41
CA LEU A 70 -7.57 -10.20 -20.74
C LEU A 70 -7.72 -8.75 -21.23
N LEU A 71 -7.03 -7.80 -20.60
CA LEU A 71 -7.13 -6.38 -20.97
C LEU A 71 -6.72 -6.12 -22.44
N PRO A 72 -5.54 -6.56 -22.93
CA PRO A 72 -5.17 -6.49 -24.34
C PRO A 72 -6.14 -7.19 -25.29
N LEU A 73 -6.70 -8.34 -24.89
CA LEU A 73 -7.69 -9.06 -25.70
C LEU A 73 -8.97 -8.22 -25.88
N ILE A 74 -9.45 -7.59 -24.81
CA ILE A 74 -10.59 -6.65 -24.87
C ILE A 74 -10.24 -5.46 -25.78
N CYS A 75 -9.08 -4.83 -25.58
CA CYS A 75 -8.64 -3.71 -26.41
C CYS A 75 -8.56 -4.09 -27.90
N PHE A 76 -8.04 -5.28 -28.21
CA PHE A 76 -7.94 -5.78 -29.57
C PHE A 76 -9.31 -6.07 -30.18
N ALA A 77 -10.23 -6.68 -29.43
CA ALA A 77 -11.60 -6.91 -29.88
C ALA A 77 -12.32 -5.60 -30.21
N LEU A 78 -12.23 -4.61 -29.31
CA LEU A 78 -12.79 -3.27 -29.51
C LEU A 78 -12.17 -2.56 -30.72
N GLU A 79 -10.86 -2.65 -30.89
CA GLU A 79 -10.21 -2.07 -32.06
C GLU A 79 -10.67 -2.75 -33.35
N ARG A 80 -10.86 -4.08 -33.34
CA ARG A 80 -11.36 -4.80 -34.53
C ARG A 80 -12.76 -4.34 -34.92
N ILE A 81 -13.64 -4.12 -33.94
CA ILE A 81 -14.99 -3.58 -34.16
C ILE A 81 -14.88 -2.15 -34.71
N ALA A 82 -14.08 -1.28 -34.09
CA ALA A 82 -13.89 0.09 -34.54
C ALA A 82 -13.26 0.17 -35.94
N ALA A 83 -12.32 -0.72 -36.26
CA ALA A 83 -11.65 -0.80 -37.56
C ALA A 83 -12.63 -1.21 -38.67
N ARG A 84 -13.57 -2.13 -38.38
CA ARG A 84 -14.67 -2.47 -39.30
C ARG A 84 -15.57 -1.27 -39.57
N VAL A 85 -15.99 -0.54 -38.54
CA VAL A 85 -16.83 0.66 -38.68
C VAL A 85 -16.12 1.74 -39.50
N ARG A 86 -14.81 1.92 -39.27
CA ARG A 86 -13.97 2.89 -40.00
C ARG A 86 -13.48 2.40 -41.37
N GLN A 87 -13.84 1.18 -41.78
CA GLN A 87 -13.34 0.54 -43.02
C GLN A 87 -11.80 0.57 -43.13
N SER A 88 -11.11 0.26 -42.04
CA SER A 88 -9.64 0.30 -41.95
C SER A 88 -9.07 -1.00 -41.36
N LYS A 89 -7.76 -1.22 -41.51
CA LYS A 89 -7.08 -2.36 -40.88
C LYS A 89 -6.83 -2.09 -39.39
N PRO A 90 -7.01 -3.08 -38.48
CA PRO A 90 -6.60 -2.97 -37.08
C PRO A 90 -5.10 -2.64 -36.97
N ARG A 91 -4.73 -1.84 -35.98
CA ARG A 91 -3.35 -1.35 -35.80
C ARG A 91 -2.63 -2.04 -34.65
N ILE A 92 -3.35 -2.58 -33.66
CA ILE A 92 -2.77 -3.25 -32.49
C ILE A 92 -1.96 -4.48 -32.92
N ARG A 93 -0.75 -4.57 -32.36
CA ARG A 93 0.12 -5.74 -32.44
C ARG A 93 -0.08 -6.55 -31.16
N LEU A 94 -1.05 -7.47 -31.19
CA LEU A 94 -1.54 -8.15 -30.00
C LEU A 94 -0.45 -8.86 -29.16
N PRO A 95 0.49 -9.64 -29.72
CA PRO A 95 1.49 -10.33 -28.89
C PRO A 95 2.33 -9.36 -28.07
N GLY A 96 2.76 -8.27 -28.70
CA GLY A 96 3.52 -7.22 -28.02
C GLY A 96 2.69 -6.47 -26.98
N LEU A 97 1.41 -6.20 -27.28
CA LEU A 97 0.50 -5.56 -26.32
C LEU A 97 0.24 -6.43 -25.08
N ILE A 98 0.15 -7.76 -25.26
CA ILE A 98 0.05 -8.72 -24.15
C ILE A 98 1.28 -8.65 -23.27
N VAL A 99 2.49 -8.71 -23.85
CA VAL A 99 3.75 -8.68 -23.07
C VAL A 99 3.83 -7.41 -22.22
N VAL A 100 3.61 -6.23 -22.80
CA VAL A 100 3.72 -4.96 -22.04
C VAL A 100 2.62 -4.82 -20.99
N SER A 101 1.43 -5.35 -21.26
CA SER A 101 0.32 -5.37 -20.30
C SER A 101 0.61 -6.28 -19.12
N VAL A 102 1.14 -7.49 -19.35
CA VAL A 102 1.53 -8.41 -18.27
C VAL A 102 2.64 -7.78 -17.41
N ILE A 103 3.65 -7.18 -18.02
CA ILE A 103 4.73 -6.49 -17.28
C ILE A 103 4.16 -5.36 -16.41
N ALA A 104 3.35 -4.48 -16.99
CA ALA A 104 2.75 -3.37 -16.27
C ALA A 104 1.75 -3.83 -15.19
N CYS A 105 0.98 -4.88 -15.45
CA CYS A 105 0.06 -5.46 -14.46
C CYS A 105 0.81 -6.07 -13.27
N ALA A 106 1.93 -6.76 -13.54
CA ALA A 106 2.75 -7.38 -12.51
C ALA A 106 3.45 -6.39 -11.56
N THR A 107 3.68 -5.14 -11.98
CA THR A 107 4.27 -4.16 -11.06
C THR A 107 3.38 -3.83 -9.88
N HIS A 108 2.06 -3.96 -10.04
CA HIS A 108 1.11 -3.63 -8.99
C HIS A 108 1.22 -4.55 -7.76
N PRO A 109 0.98 -5.89 -7.86
CA PRO A 109 1.13 -6.78 -6.72
C PRO A 109 2.58 -6.83 -6.22
N LEU A 110 3.58 -6.57 -7.06
CA LEU A 110 4.98 -6.49 -6.63
C LEU A 110 5.21 -5.33 -5.66
N LEU A 111 4.73 -4.13 -5.99
CA LEU A 111 4.81 -2.97 -5.09
C LEU A 111 3.86 -3.12 -3.89
N ASP A 112 2.74 -3.82 -4.07
CA ASP A 112 1.79 -4.08 -3.00
C ASP A 112 2.27 -5.13 -2.01
N TRP A 113 3.11 -6.07 -2.44
CA TRP A 113 3.80 -6.98 -1.55
C TRP A 113 4.77 -6.24 -0.62
N LEU A 114 5.43 -5.19 -1.08
CA LEU A 114 6.41 -4.43 -0.29
C LEU A 114 5.80 -3.63 0.87
N ASN A 115 4.47 -3.58 1.02
CA ASN A 115 3.81 -2.80 2.08
C ASN A 115 3.30 -3.67 3.24
N SER A 116 2.76 -2.98 4.26
CA SER A 116 2.26 -3.60 5.49
C SER A 116 0.86 -4.22 5.38
N TYR A 117 0.14 -3.97 4.28
CA TYR A 117 -1.13 -4.63 3.98
C TYR A 117 -0.91 -6.04 3.44
N GLY A 118 0.17 -6.24 2.69
CA GLY A 118 0.55 -7.52 2.11
C GLY A 118 -0.33 -7.98 0.96
N ILE A 119 -0.03 -9.17 0.42
CA ILE A 119 -0.77 -9.82 -0.67
C ILE A 119 -0.88 -11.33 -0.44
N ARG A 120 -1.73 -11.99 -1.24
CA ARG A 120 -1.90 -13.46 -1.27
C ARG A 120 -1.55 -14.01 -2.67
N PRO A 121 -0.25 -14.13 -2.99
CA PRO A 121 0.22 -14.40 -4.37
C PRO A 121 -0.19 -15.79 -4.88
N PHE A 122 -0.42 -16.74 -3.97
CA PHE A 122 -0.69 -18.14 -4.29
C PHE A 122 -2.18 -18.52 -4.23
N LEU A 123 -3.09 -17.55 -4.22
CA LEU A 123 -4.52 -17.88 -4.40
C LEU A 123 -4.74 -18.52 -5.79
N PRO A 124 -5.68 -19.49 -5.90
CA PRO A 124 -6.58 -19.98 -4.86
C PRO A 124 -6.00 -21.13 -4.00
N TRP A 125 -4.78 -21.58 -4.24
CA TRP A 125 -4.20 -22.74 -3.55
C TRP A 125 -3.78 -22.47 -2.11
N SER A 126 -3.39 -21.23 -1.78
CA SER A 126 -3.04 -20.84 -0.42
C SER A 126 -3.55 -19.44 -0.09
N GLY A 127 -4.27 -19.33 1.03
CA GLY A 127 -4.75 -18.06 1.58
C GLY A 127 -3.71 -17.29 2.41
N ARG A 128 -2.46 -17.76 2.48
CA ARG A 128 -1.42 -17.14 3.30
C ARG A 128 -1.07 -15.74 2.80
N TRP A 129 -1.05 -14.78 3.73
CA TRP A 129 -0.59 -13.42 3.50
C TRP A 129 0.94 -13.30 3.54
N TYR A 130 1.48 -12.43 2.69
CA TYR A 130 2.90 -12.09 2.61
C TYR A 130 3.05 -10.58 2.69
N TYR A 131 3.98 -10.11 3.54
CA TYR A 131 4.21 -8.70 3.84
C TYR A 131 5.69 -8.39 3.68
N GLY A 132 6.01 -7.33 2.93
CA GLY A 132 7.37 -6.83 2.80
C GLY A 132 7.72 -5.81 3.88
N ASP A 133 6.74 -5.04 4.35
CA ASP A 133 6.91 -4.02 5.40
C ASP A 133 8.02 -2.98 5.11
N VAL A 134 8.23 -2.60 3.84
CA VAL A 134 9.25 -1.63 3.40
C VAL A 134 8.64 -0.32 2.89
N LEU A 135 7.59 -0.41 2.05
CA LEU A 135 6.95 0.75 1.42
C LEU A 135 5.66 1.16 2.13
N PHE A 136 5.52 2.46 2.39
CA PHE A 136 4.24 3.02 2.82
C PHE A 136 3.31 3.19 1.61
N ILE A 137 2.00 3.10 1.82
CA ILE A 137 1.01 3.05 0.73
C ILE A 137 0.99 4.35 -0.08
N PHE A 138 1.08 5.48 0.62
CA PHE A 138 1.17 6.82 0.04
C PHE A 138 2.61 7.31 0.14
N ASP A 139 3.41 6.99 -0.88
CA ASP A 139 4.83 7.31 -0.90
C ASP A 139 5.12 8.56 -1.74
N PRO A 140 5.33 9.73 -1.10
CA PRO A 140 5.59 10.96 -1.82
C PRO A 140 6.89 10.92 -2.61
N TRP A 141 7.90 10.17 -2.16
CA TRP A 141 9.20 10.14 -2.81
C TRP A 141 9.12 9.40 -4.15
N LEU A 142 8.34 8.31 -4.21
CA LEU A 142 8.01 7.64 -5.47
C LEU A 142 7.15 8.53 -6.38
N TRP A 143 6.19 9.27 -5.84
CA TRP A 143 5.43 10.26 -6.62
C TRP A 143 6.33 11.32 -7.24
N LEU A 144 7.31 11.85 -6.49
CA LEU A 144 8.23 12.87 -6.96
C LEU A 144 9.14 12.31 -8.07
N LEU A 145 9.73 11.13 -7.88
CA LEU A 145 10.65 10.50 -8.84
C LEU A 145 9.96 10.09 -10.14
N LEU A 146 8.85 9.35 -10.05
CA LEU A 146 8.14 8.85 -11.23
C LEU A 146 7.28 9.96 -11.86
N GLY A 147 6.72 10.85 -11.04
CA GLY A 147 6.01 12.05 -11.49
C GLY A 147 6.92 13.00 -12.25
N ALA A 148 8.18 13.19 -11.84
CA ALA A 148 9.17 13.95 -12.58
C ALA A 148 9.36 13.41 -14.01
N ALA A 149 9.61 12.09 -14.14
CA ALA A 149 9.79 11.48 -15.46
C ALA A 149 8.52 11.57 -16.31
N ALA A 150 7.36 11.26 -15.72
CA ALA A 150 6.08 11.34 -16.41
C ALA A 150 5.78 12.76 -16.89
N PHE A 151 5.99 13.77 -16.05
CA PHE A 151 5.85 15.19 -16.41
C PHE A 151 6.77 15.57 -17.55
N LEU A 152 8.09 15.35 -17.38
CA LEU A 152 9.09 15.74 -18.37
C LEU A 152 8.80 15.11 -19.75
N LEU A 153 8.36 13.85 -19.78
CA LEU A 153 8.14 13.09 -21.02
C LEU A 153 6.77 13.34 -21.66
N THR A 154 5.79 13.90 -20.94
CA THR A 154 4.40 14.02 -21.45
C THR A 154 3.83 15.43 -21.47
N ALA A 155 4.35 16.34 -20.65
CA ALA A 155 3.86 17.71 -20.50
C ALA A 155 4.30 18.59 -21.67
N GLN A 156 3.71 18.36 -22.85
CA GLN A 156 3.95 19.15 -24.05
C GLN A 156 2.74 20.04 -24.34
N GLY A 157 2.98 21.35 -24.46
CA GLY A 157 1.95 22.36 -24.70
C GLY A 157 1.23 22.83 -23.42
N ARG A 158 0.67 24.05 -23.49
CA ARG A 158 0.13 24.78 -22.32
C ARG A 158 -0.92 24.00 -21.51
N TRP A 159 -1.78 23.24 -22.19
CA TRP A 159 -2.86 22.50 -21.53
C TRP A 159 -2.32 21.34 -20.70
N ARG A 160 -1.39 20.55 -21.25
CA ARG A 160 -0.81 19.40 -20.52
C ARG A 160 0.05 19.87 -19.37
N VAL A 161 0.81 20.96 -19.56
CA VAL A 161 1.54 21.61 -18.45
C VAL A 161 0.56 22.04 -17.36
N GLY A 162 -0.54 22.72 -17.71
CA GLY A 162 -1.57 23.11 -16.74
C GLY A 162 -2.18 21.92 -15.99
N ALA A 163 -2.51 20.83 -16.69
CA ALA A 163 -3.05 19.62 -16.07
C ALA A 163 -2.06 18.97 -15.08
N TRP A 164 -0.78 18.90 -15.46
CA TRP A 164 0.26 18.40 -14.57
C TRP A 164 0.52 19.33 -13.38
N SER A 165 0.46 20.65 -13.57
CA SER A 165 0.54 21.61 -12.47
C SER A 165 -0.61 21.46 -11.49
N ALA A 166 -1.83 21.23 -11.97
CA ALA A 166 -2.99 20.94 -11.11
C ALA A 166 -2.79 19.64 -10.32
N LEU A 167 -2.30 18.57 -10.97
CA LEU A 167 -1.97 17.32 -10.28
C LEU A 167 -0.86 17.55 -9.24
N ALA A 168 0.20 18.27 -9.57
CA ALA A 168 1.29 18.59 -8.64
C ALA A 168 0.79 19.38 -7.42
N LEU A 169 -0.17 20.28 -7.60
CA LEU A 169 -0.82 21.00 -6.49
C LEU A 169 -1.59 20.05 -5.57
N VAL A 170 -2.41 19.15 -6.13
CA VAL A 170 -3.17 18.16 -5.35
C VAL A 170 -2.23 17.23 -4.57
N VAL A 171 -1.20 16.71 -5.25
CA VAL A 171 -0.19 15.83 -4.65
C VAL A 171 0.60 16.57 -3.57
N THR A 172 0.96 17.82 -3.80
CA THR A 172 1.63 18.66 -2.79
C THR A 172 0.71 18.89 -1.59
N ALA A 173 -0.57 19.22 -1.80
CA ALA A 173 -1.52 19.39 -0.70
C ALA A 173 -1.69 18.11 0.13
N ALA A 174 -1.77 16.95 -0.53
CA ALA A 174 -1.79 15.65 0.14
C ALA A 174 -0.50 15.41 0.94
N PHE A 175 0.67 15.67 0.36
CA PHE A 175 1.96 15.57 1.04
C PHE A 175 2.06 16.49 2.27
N LEU A 176 1.62 17.75 2.16
CA LEU A 176 1.56 18.70 3.28
C LEU A 176 0.65 18.16 4.40
N PHE A 177 -0.52 17.64 4.04
CA PHE A 177 -1.45 17.07 5.01
C PHE A 177 -0.86 15.85 5.75
N LEU A 178 -0.17 14.97 5.02
CA LEU A 178 0.48 13.79 5.59
C LEU A 178 1.66 14.18 6.49
N THR A 179 2.49 15.14 6.07
CA THR A 179 3.70 15.54 6.81
C THR A 179 3.42 16.37 8.06
N GLN A 180 2.26 17.05 8.17
CA GLN A 180 1.83 17.76 9.38
C GLN A 180 1.74 16.86 10.63
N ARG A 181 1.68 15.54 10.43
CA ARG A 181 1.57 14.54 11.50
C ARG A 181 2.92 13.98 11.96
N THR A 182 4.02 14.47 11.40
CA THR A 182 5.37 13.91 11.59
C THR A 182 6.35 14.95 12.12
N ALA A 183 7.34 14.50 12.91
CA ALA A 183 8.43 15.34 13.40
C ALA A 183 9.46 15.71 12.30
N TRP A 184 9.32 15.15 11.10
CA TRP A 184 10.25 15.25 9.96
C TRP A 184 9.88 16.35 8.96
N SER A 185 8.97 17.26 9.34
CA SER A 185 8.30 18.16 8.42
C SER A 185 9.26 19.09 7.66
N PHE A 186 10.22 19.77 8.31
CA PHE A 186 11.03 20.78 7.60
C PHE A 186 11.94 20.21 6.51
N ALA A 187 12.73 19.17 6.83
CA ALA A 187 13.63 18.56 5.86
C ALA A 187 12.85 17.93 4.69
N ALA A 188 11.73 17.26 5.00
CA ALA A 188 10.87 16.66 3.98
C ALA A 188 10.28 17.73 3.04
N LEU A 189 9.80 18.85 3.60
CA LEU A 189 9.30 20.00 2.83
C LEU A 189 10.38 20.61 1.94
N ALA A 190 11.59 20.81 2.48
CA ALA A 190 12.71 21.34 1.72
C ALA A 190 13.05 20.44 0.51
N ILE A 191 13.18 19.13 0.73
CA ILE A 191 13.45 18.16 -0.35
C ILE A 191 12.32 18.19 -1.39
N TRP A 192 11.07 18.24 -0.95
CA TRP A 192 9.90 18.29 -1.84
C TRP A 192 9.93 19.51 -2.76
N PHE A 193 10.04 20.72 -2.21
CA PHE A 193 10.01 21.96 -2.99
C PHE A 193 11.27 22.17 -3.84
N VAL A 194 12.43 21.73 -3.35
CA VAL A 194 13.66 21.67 -4.16
C VAL A 194 13.47 20.71 -5.33
N GLY A 195 12.91 19.52 -5.08
CA GLY A 195 12.59 18.54 -6.12
C GLY A 195 11.65 19.10 -7.19
N LEU A 196 10.55 19.74 -6.78
CA LEU A 196 9.63 20.41 -7.71
C LEU A 196 10.33 21.49 -8.54
N SER A 197 11.20 22.28 -7.91
CA SER A 197 11.96 23.34 -8.59
C SER A 197 12.95 22.76 -9.62
N VAL A 198 13.62 21.66 -9.29
CA VAL A 198 14.50 20.91 -10.21
C VAL A 198 13.69 20.36 -11.40
N ILE A 199 12.48 19.84 -11.17
CA ILE A 199 11.61 19.34 -12.24
C ILE A 199 11.20 20.47 -13.20
N VAL A 200 10.79 21.62 -12.66
CA VAL A 200 10.42 22.81 -13.47
C VAL A 200 11.63 23.30 -14.28
N TRP A 201 12.79 23.43 -13.63
CA TRP A 201 14.03 23.79 -14.32
C TRP A 201 14.39 22.81 -15.43
N ALA A 202 14.34 21.50 -15.18
CA ALA A 202 14.65 20.46 -16.16
C ALA A 202 13.68 20.49 -17.36
N HIS A 203 12.40 20.84 -17.12
CA HIS A 203 11.42 21.04 -18.17
C HIS A 203 11.77 22.22 -19.07
N HIS A 204 12.08 23.39 -18.48
CA HIS A 204 12.51 24.58 -19.22
C HIS A 204 13.84 24.36 -19.97
N ALA A 205 14.76 23.61 -19.37
CA ALA A 205 16.02 23.19 -19.99
C ALA A 205 15.85 22.09 -21.06
N ARG A 206 14.60 21.68 -21.36
CA ARG A 206 14.25 20.68 -22.39
C ARG A 206 14.96 19.35 -22.22
N PHE A 207 15.15 18.89 -20.99
CA PHE A 207 15.82 17.62 -20.68
C PHE A 207 15.20 16.43 -21.42
N ALA A 208 13.86 16.37 -21.48
CA ALA A 208 13.16 15.30 -22.19
C ALA A 208 13.47 15.27 -23.69
N ALA A 209 13.67 16.43 -24.33
CA ALA A 209 14.07 16.49 -25.74
C ALA A 209 15.51 15.99 -25.95
N ARG A 210 16.40 16.25 -24.98
CA ARG A 210 17.81 15.83 -25.04
C ARG A 210 18.01 14.34 -24.74
N PHE A 211 17.30 13.80 -23.75
CA PHE A 211 17.56 12.47 -23.21
C PHE A 211 16.49 11.43 -23.56
N GLY A 212 15.30 11.85 -24.00
CA GLY A 212 14.21 10.97 -24.40
C GLY A 212 13.90 9.90 -23.35
N ALA A 213 13.74 8.65 -23.79
CA ALA A 213 13.40 7.50 -22.94
C ALA A 213 14.40 7.24 -21.79
N ARG A 214 15.64 7.76 -21.86
CA ARG A 214 16.61 7.62 -20.76
C ARG A 214 16.12 8.29 -19.47
N VAL A 215 15.29 9.33 -19.55
CA VAL A 215 14.68 9.95 -18.37
C VAL A 215 13.83 8.93 -17.60
N ALA A 216 13.04 8.11 -18.31
CA ALA A 216 12.23 7.06 -17.69
C ALA A 216 13.10 5.94 -17.10
N HIS A 217 14.14 5.49 -17.81
CA HIS A 217 15.06 4.47 -17.29
C HIS A 217 15.77 4.93 -16.01
N VAL A 218 16.25 6.18 -15.97
CA VAL A 218 16.89 6.76 -14.79
C VAL A 218 15.89 6.85 -13.64
N ALA A 219 14.67 7.31 -13.87
CA ALA A 219 13.65 7.39 -12.82
C ALA A 219 13.25 6.01 -12.26
N LEU A 220 13.12 4.99 -13.12
CA LEU A 220 12.88 3.61 -12.67
C LEU A 220 14.07 3.06 -11.86
N ALA A 221 15.30 3.31 -12.31
CA ALA A 221 16.50 2.91 -11.57
C ALA A 221 16.58 3.61 -10.20
N LEU A 222 16.29 4.91 -10.14
CA LEU A 222 16.24 5.68 -8.89
C LEU A 222 15.13 5.17 -7.97
N ALA A 223 13.96 4.79 -8.49
CA ALA A 223 12.89 4.18 -7.72
C ALA A 223 13.31 2.83 -7.12
N VAL A 224 14.02 1.99 -7.89
CA VAL A 224 14.59 0.73 -7.38
C VAL A 224 15.65 0.99 -6.32
N CYS A 225 16.59 1.92 -6.56
CA CYS A 225 17.60 2.31 -5.58
C CYS A 225 16.98 2.85 -4.29
N TYR A 226 15.90 3.62 -4.40
CA TYR A 226 15.14 4.12 -3.27
C TYR A 226 14.52 2.99 -2.44
N ILE A 227 13.85 2.02 -3.09
CA ILE A 227 13.29 0.84 -2.43
C ILE A 227 14.38 0.02 -1.74
N VAL A 228 15.53 -0.18 -2.39
CA VAL A 228 16.69 -0.87 -1.80
C VAL A 228 17.21 -0.12 -0.57
N ALA A 229 17.35 1.21 -0.66
CA ALA A 229 17.78 2.03 0.47
C ALA A 229 16.81 1.92 1.66
N LEU A 230 15.50 1.94 1.40
CA LEU A 230 14.48 1.70 2.43
C LEU A 230 14.60 0.32 3.05
N ALA A 231 14.81 -0.74 2.26
CA ALA A 231 14.99 -2.10 2.77
C ALA A 231 16.23 -2.22 3.68
N LEU A 232 17.31 -1.49 3.37
CA LEU A 232 18.50 -1.43 4.22
C LEU A 232 18.23 -0.68 5.54
N ILE A 233 17.49 0.43 5.50
CA ILE A 233 17.06 1.16 6.70
C ILE A 233 16.12 0.28 7.54
N HIS A 234 15.17 -0.41 6.90
CA HIS A 234 14.25 -1.35 7.52
C HIS A 234 15.00 -2.47 8.26
N THR A 235 16.04 -3.04 7.67
CA THR A 235 16.84 -4.09 8.32
C THR A 235 17.44 -3.62 9.65
N ARG A 236 17.90 -2.36 9.70
CA ARG A 236 18.40 -1.74 10.93
C ARG A 236 17.27 -1.49 11.94
N ALA A 237 16.14 -0.95 11.46
CA ALA A 237 14.95 -0.71 12.28
C ALA A 237 14.43 -2.01 12.91
N PHE A 238 14.35 -3.08 12.11
CA PHE A 238 13.88 -4.41 12.53
C PHE A 238 14.80 -5.04 13.57
N THR A 239 16.12 -4.90 13.40
CA THR A 239 17.10 -5.40 14.38
C THR A 239 16.92 -4.67 15.73
N GLN A 240 16.84 -3.34 15.69
CA GLN A 240 16.61 -2.52 16.89
C GLN A 240 15.26 -2.82 17.56
N ALA A 241 14.20 -2.95 16.75
CA ALA A 241 12.87 -3.34 17.18
C ALA A 241 12.85 -4.69 17.90
N THR A 242 13.55 -5.68 17.35
CA THR A 242 13.61 -7.03 17.92
C THR A 242 14.34 -7.04 19.26
N SER A 243 15.44 -6.30 19.38
CA SER A 243 16.16 -6.14 20.66
C SER A 243 15.25 -5.52 21.72
N ALA A 244 14.59 -4.40 21.40
CA ALA A 244 13.68 -3.74 22.33
C ALA A 244 12.47 -4.62 22.69
N ALA A 245 11.88 -5.32 21.73
CA ALA A 245 10.79 -6.27 21.97
C ALA A 245 11.20 -7.40 22.92
N THR A 246 12.43 -7.91 22.77
CA THR A 246 12.98 -8.97 23.63
C THR A 246 13.16 -8.47 25.07
N GLU A 247 13.67 -7.26 25.25
CA GLU A 247 13.80 -6.63 26.57
C GLU A 247 12.43 -6.41 27.23
N MET A 248 11.44 -5.92 26.46
CA MET A 248 10.08 -5.72 26.94
C MET A 248 9.40 -7.01 27.38
N ALA A 249 9.52 -8.06 26.57
CA ALA A 249 8.98 -9.37 26.88
C ALA A 249 9.64 -9.93 28.15
N ARG A 250 10.97 -9.86 28.25
CA ARG A 250 11.72 -10.30 29.44
C ARG A 250 11.31 -9.56 30.70
N ALA A 251 11.12 -8.24 30.62
CA ALA A 251 10.72 -7.41 31.76
C ALA A 251 9.33 -7.76 32.32
N HIS A 252 8.47 -8.40 31.51
CA HIS A 252 7.13 -8.84 31.90
C HIS A 252 7.02 -10.37 32.05
N GLU A 253 8.14 -11.10 31.99
CA GLU A 253 8.18 -12.56 32.02
C GLU A 253 7.32 -13.20 30.91
N GLU A 254 7.35 -12.60 29.72
CA GLU A 254 6.61 -13.03 28.54
C GLU A 254 7.53 -13.65 27.49
N THR A 255 6.97 -14.52 26.64
CA THR A 255 7.68 -15.13 25.51
C THR A 255 7.37 -14.39 24.22
N LEU A 256 8.39 -13.82 23.57
CA LEU A 256 8.25 -13.15 22.28
C LEU A 256 7.93 -14.16 21.17
N LEU A 257 6.79 -13.99 20.49
CA LEU A 257 6.32 -14.87 19.42
C LEU A 257 6.70 -14.35 18.04
N ARG A 258 6.48 -13.05 17.79
CA ARG A 258 6.81 -12.42 16.50
C ARG A 258 6.96 -10.90 16.63
N VAL A 259 7.71 -10.32 15.71
CA VAL A 259 7.89 -8.87 15.57
C VAL A 259 7.62 -8.47 14.12
N ALA A 260 6.98 -7.32 13.92
CA ALA A 260 6.92 -6.66 12.62
C ALA A 260 7.23 -5.18 12.78
N THR A 261 8.00 -4.65 11.83
CA THR A 261 8.42 -3.25 11.78
C THR A 261 7.99 -2.71 10.43
N MET A 262 7.15 -1.68 10.43
CA MET A 262 6.39 -1.21 9.27
C MET A 262 6.69 0.27 9.01
N PRO A 263 6.70 0.70 7.74
CA PRO A 263 6.97 2.09 7.39
C PRO A 263 5.84 2.99 7.87
N THR A 264 6.18 4.24 8.15
CA THR A 264 5.20 5.28 8.53
C THR A 264 5.01 6.30 7.42
N GLU A 265 4.03 7.19 7.61
CA GLU A 265 3.64 8.22 6.64
C GLU A 265 4.83 9.17 6.35
N ALA A 266 5.29 9.22 5.09
CA ALA A 266 6.27 10.18 4.57
C ALA A 266 7.63 10.29 5.29
N ASP A 267 7.91 9.43 6.26
CA ASP A 267 9.14 9.42 7.06
C ASP A 267 9.89 8.09 6.90
N PRO A 268 11.00 8.06 6.16
CA PRO A 268 11.77 6.83 5.92
C PRO A 268 12.57 6.37 7.14
N THR A 269 12.63 7.16 8.20
CA THR A 269 13.44 6.88 9.38
C THR A 269 12.65 6.38 10.56
N ASN A 270 11.34 6.65 10.59
CA ASN A 270 10.47 6.26 11.67
C ASN A 270 9.60 5.07 11.27
N TRP A 271 9.60 4.05 12.12
CA TRP A 271 9.00 2.76 11.83
C TRP A 271 8.09 2.34 12.98
N LEU A 272 6.84 2.03 12.63
CA LEU A 272 5.88 1.50 13.56
C LEU A 272 6.19 0.02 13.80
N THR A 273 6.41 -0.35 15.04
CA THR A 273 6.69 -1.73 15.43
C THR A 273 5.55 -2.31 16.25
N ILE A 274 5.21 -3.55 15.94
CA ILE A 274 4.35 -4.41 16.76
C ILE A 274 5.12 -5.65 17.15
N ALA A 275 5.16 -5.95 18.44
CA ALA A 275 5.69 -7.19 18.97
C ALA A 275 4.57 -7.98 19.64
N GLU A 276 4.38 -9.23 19.24
CA GLU A 276 3.42 -10.13 19.86
C GLU A 276 4.14 -11.11 20.78
N THR A 277 3.61 -11.27 21.98
CA THR A 277 4.02 -12.26 22.96
C THR A 277 2.91 -13.27 23.22
N ASP A 278 3.20 -14.27 24.05
CA ASP A 278 2.20 -15.20 24.57
C ASP A 278 1.09 -14.52 25.39
N ARG A 279 1.36 -13.36 26.02
CA ARG A 279 0.39 -12.66 26.90
C ARG A 279 -0.15 -11.34 26.35
N ALA A 280 0.56 -10.64 25.47
CA ALA A 280 0.20 -9.30 25.03
C ALA A 280 0.70 -8.95 23.62
N ASN A 281 0.25 -7.81 23.11
CA ASN A 281 0.84 -7.14 21.96
C ASN A 281 1.40 -5.79 22.39
N TYR A 282 2.61 -5.47 21.96
CA TYR A 282 3.25 -4.17 22.19
C TYR A 282 3.24 -3.37 20.90
N ARG A 283 2.91 -2.08 21.00
CA ARG A 283 2.94 -1.11 19.91
C ARG A 283 3.86 0.05 20.26
N PHE A 284 4.88 0.29 19.44
CA PHE A 284 5.87 1.34 19.68
C PHE A 284 6.52 1.82 18.37
N GLN A 285 7.30 2.88 18.43
CA GLN A 285 7.98 3.47 17.28
C GLN A 285 9.50 3.27 17.41
N VAL A 286 10.17 3.01 16.29
CA VAL A 286 11.63 2.89 16.21
C VAL A 286 12.14 3.89 15.19
N ARG A 287 13.15 4.68 15.56
CA ARG A 287 13.80 5.66 14.67
C ARG A 287 15.22 5.25 14.32
N VAL A 288 15.59 5.40 13.04
CA VAL A 288 16.91 5.06 12.49
C VAL A 288 17.58 6.30 11.85
N PRO A 289 18.82 6.67 12.22
CA PRO A 289 19.66 6.03 13.23
C PRO A 289 19.11 6.24 14.64
N ALA A 290 19.41 5.30 15.56
CA ALA A 290 19.02 5.41 16.95
C ALA A 290 19.73 6.62 17.58
N HIS A 291 18.97 7.65 17.94
CA HIS A 291 19.52 8.82 18.64
C HIS A 291 19.45 8.69 20.16
N GLU A 292 18.50 7.90 20.68
CA GLU A 292 18.32 7.67 22.12
C GLU A 292 17.96 6.20 22.38
N ALA A 293 18.32 5.70 23.57
CA ALA A 293 17.86 4.40 24.04
C ALA A 293 16.32 4.43 24.11
N MET A 294 15.68 3.47 23.44
CA MET A 294 14.23 3.42 23.35
C MET A 294 13.65 3.29 24.76
N ASN A 295 12.82 4.26 25.17
CA ASN A 295 12.19 4.19 26.48
C ASN A 295 11.09 3.12 26.44
N ILE A 296 11.38 1.96 27.03
CA ILE A 296 10.47 0.82 27.17
C ILE A 296 9.09 1.24 27.72
N GLN A 297 9.01 2.28 28.55
CA GLN A 297 7.74 2.76 29.12
C GLN A 297 6.83 3.47 28.11
N GLN A 298 7.32 3.87 26.94
CA GLN A 298 6.50 4.51 25.91
C GLN A 298 5.77 3.50 25.01
N ALA A 299 6.06 2.20 25.13
CA ALA A 299 5.37 1.17 24.37
C ALA A 299 3.96 0.94 24.94
N ALA A 300 2.94 1.02 24.09
CA ALA A 300 1.58 0.68 24.46
C ALA A 300 1.43 -0.85 24.50
N ARG A 301 1.08 -1.40 25.66
CA ARG A 301 0.87 -2.84 25.89
C ARG A 301 -0.63 -3.18 25.87
N PHE A 302 -1.01 -4.15 25.05
CA PHE A 302 -2.38 -4.63 24.87
C PHE A 302 -2.46 -6.10 25.29
N GLU A 303 -2.99 -6.35 26.48
CA GLU A 303 -3.14 -7.71 27.01
C GLU A 303 -4.13 -8.54 26.19
N LYS A 304 -3.83 -9.83 26.02
CA LYS A 304 -4.75 -10.80 25.45
C LYS A 304 -5.90 -11.06 26.45
N PRO A 305 -7.16 -11.13 26.00
CA PRO A 305 -8.31 -11.43 26.85
C PRO A 305 -8.10 -12.72 27.66
N GLN A 306 -8.53 -12.71 28.94
CA GLN A 306 -8.45 -13.87 29.84
C GLN A 306 -9.79 -14.12 30.53
N GLY A 307 -9.98 -15.34 31.07
CA GLY A 307 -11.16 -15.67 31.87
C GLY A 307 -12.48 -15.45 31.12
N THR A 308 -13.40 -14.68 31.72
CA THR A 308 -14.71 -14.36 31.15
C THR A 308 -14.62 -13.58 29.84
N ASP A 309 -13.63 -12.68 29.73
CA ASP A 309 -13.44 -11.86 28.53
C ASP A 309 -13.01 -12.73 27.34
N ALA A 310 -12.17 -13.74 27.58
CA ALA A 310 -11.78 -14.70 26.55
C ALA A 310 -12.98 -15.48 26.00
N ALA A 311 -13.88 -15.93 26.88
CA ALA A 311 -15.09 -16.64 26.47
C ALA A 311 -16.06 -15.75 25.67
N GLN A 312 -16.13 -14.46 25.98
CA GLN A 312 -16.94 -13.51 25.21
C GLN A 312 -16.34 -13.21 23.84
N VAL A 313 -15.01 -13.09 23.77
CA VAL A 313 -14.30 -12.94 22.50
C VAL A 313 -14.52 -14.15 21.61
N GLU A 314 -14.37 -15.37 22.12
CA GLU A 314 -14.61 -16.61 21.35
C GLU A 314 -16.03 -16.65 20.75
N ARG A 315 -17.05 -16.18 21.48
CA ARG A 315 -18.41 -16.04 20.94
C ARG A 315 -18.50 -14.96 19.86
N ALA A 316 -17.87 -13.82 20.07
CA ALA A 316 -17.85 -12.75 19.07
C ALA A 316 -17.15 -13.16 17.77
N GLU A 317 -16.14 -14.03 17.84
CA GLU A 317 -15.43 -14.58 16.68
C GLU A 317 -16.30 -15.47 15.79
N GLN A 318 -17.46 -15.93 16.29
CA GLN A 318 -18.45 -16.66 15.49
C GLN A 318 -19.25 -15.74 14.55
N ASP A 319 -19.23 -14.42 14.75
CA ASP A 319 -19.86 -13.46 13.84
C ASP A 319 -19.13 -13.48 12.48
N ALA A 320 -19.88 -13.61 11.38
CA ALA A 320 -19.32 -13.68 10.04
C ALA A 320 -18.42 -12.46 9.70
N ARG A 321 -18.75 -11.28 10.23
CA ARG A 321 -17.93 -10.06 10.05
C ARG A 321 -16.62 -10.15 10.82
N ALA A 322 -16.65 -10.77 12.00
CA ALA A 322 -15.43 -11.00 12.80
C ALA A 322 -14.51 -11.99 12.09
N GLN A 323 -15.04 -13.07 11.50
CA GLN A 323 -14.25 -14.01 10.70
C GLN A 323 -13.60 -13.33 9.50
N ILE A 324 -14.34 -12.50 8.75
CA ILE A 324 -13.79 -11.71 7.64
C ILE A 324 -12.69 -10.77 8.13
N PHE A 325 -12.94 -10.06 9.23
CA PHE A 325 -11.96 -9.14 9.81
C PHE A 325 -10.68 -9.87 10.23
N LEU A 326 -10.80 -10.99 10.95
CA LEU A 326 -9.67 -11.80 11.42
C LEU A 326 -8.90 -12.45 10.27
N GLY A 327 -9.57 -12.76 9.16
CA GLY A 327 -8.92 -13.22 7.93
C GLY A 327 -8.04 -12.15 7.26
N PHE A 328 -8.31 -10.86 7.52
CA PHE A 328 -7.50 -9.72 7.06
C PHE A 328 -6.48 -9.25 8.10
N ALA A 329 -6.83 -9.30 9.38
CA ALA A 329 -6.06 -8.71 10.46
C ALA A 329 -4.74 -9.46 10.66
N ARG A 330 -3.62 -8.73 10.72
CA ARG A 330 -2.30 -9.32 11.00
C ARG A 330 -2.03 -9.37 12.50
N PHE A 331 -2.37 -8.30 13.21
CA PHE A 331 -2.19 -8.15 14.66
C PHE A 331 -3.51 -7.73 15.32
N PRO A 332 -4.51 -8.62 15.37
CA PRO A 332 -5.79 -8.31 16.01
C PRO A 332 -5.62 -8.17 17.52
N VAL A 333 -6.27 -7.16 18.09
CA VAL A 333 -6.47 -6.99 19.52
C VAL A 333 -7.95 -6.83 19.82
N MET A 334 -8.36 -7.36 20.96
CA MET A 334 -9.76 -7.40 21.37
C MET A 334 -9.92 -6.71 22.72
N ARG A 335 -10.93 -5.85 22.84
CA ARG A 335 -11.34 -5.24 24.11
C ARG A 335 -12.79 -5.58 24.37
N VAL A 336 -13.05 -6.12 25.55
CA VAL A 336 -14.39 -6.40 26.05
C VAL A 336 -14.86 -5.21 26.87
N GLN A 337 -16.04 -4.69 26.55
CA GLN A 337 -16.73 -3.68 27.34
C GLN A 337 -18.05 -4.28 27.81
N THR A 338 -18.18 -4.51 29.12
CA THR A 338 -19.42 -5.00 29.71
C THR A 338 -20.41 -3.85 29.80
N GLY A 339 -21.55 -3.96 29.11
CA GLY A 339 -22.63 -2.98 29.16
C GLY A 339 -23.52 -3.13 30.39
N GLU A 340 -24.21 -2.05 30.76
CA GLU A 340 -25.06 -1.97 31.96
C GLU A 340 -26.24 -2.96 31.98
N ARG A 341 -26.63 -3.51 30.83
CA ARG A 341 -27.75 -4.46 30.69
C ARG A 341 -27.31 -5.92 30.53
N GLY A 342 -26.04 -6.24 30.80
CA GLY A 342 -25.50 -7.59 30.68
C GLY A 342 -25.17 -8.00 29.23
N GLU A 343 -25.30 -7.11 28.25
CA GLU A 343 -24.70 -7.32 26.93
C GLU A 343 -23.23 -6.89 26.97
N SER A 344 -22.35 -7.70 26.39
CA SER A 344 -20.93 -7.36 26.31
C SER A 344 -20.57 -7.00 24.88
N LEU A 345 -19.92 -5.85 24.72
CA LEU A 345 -19.44 -5.37 23.44
C LEU A 345 -17.99 -5.78 23.26
N VAL A 346 -17.72 -6.62 22.26
CA VAL A 346 -16.36 -7.01 21.88
C VAL A 346 -15.90 -6.14 20.72
N ARG A 347 -14.89 -5.31 20.97
CA ARG A 347 -14.24 -4.49 19.96
C ARG A 347 -12.97 -5.16 19.46
N PHE A 348 -12.93 -5.43 18.16
CA PHE A 348 -11.75 -5.87 17.43
C PHE A 348 -11.06 -4.67 16.78
N ALA A 349 -9.73 -4.63 16.81
CA ALA A 349 -8.94 -3.67 16.06
C ALA A 349 -7.64 -4.32 15.57
N ASP A 350 -7.16 -3.93 14.38
CA ASP A 350 -5.83 -4.35 13.92
C ASP A 350 -4.83 -3.28 14.31
N LEU A 351 -3.87 -3.66 15.15
CA LEU A 351 -2.86 -2.73 15.64
C LEU A 351 -2.14 -2.03 14.50
N ARG A 352 -1.99 -2.61 13.30
CA ARG A 352 -1.37 -1.90 12.16
C ARG A 352 -1.98 -0.52 11.89
N PHE A 353 -3.30 -0.38 12.04
CA PHE A 353 -4.04 0.79 11.59
C PHE A 353 -4.69 1.61 12.72
N GLY A 354 -4.82 1.04 13.92
CA GLY A 354 -5.45 1.73 15.04
C GLY A 354 -5.38 0.96 16.34
N THR A 355 -5.98 1.51 17.40
CA THR A 355 -6.09 0.86 18.70
C THR A 355 -7.57 0.75 19.11
N PRO A 356 -7.95 -0.27 19.89
CA PRO A 356 -9.35 -0.46 20.29
C PRO A 356 -9.87 0.65 21.21
N ASP A 357 -8.97 1.41 21.84
CA ASP A 357 -9.30 2.50 22.76
C ASP A 357 -9.75 3.79 22.03
N THR A 358 -9.59 3.85 20.70
CA THR A 358 -10.07 5.01 19.93
C THR A 358 -11.61 5.00 19.81
N ARG A 359 -12.24 6.10 20.23
CA ARG A 359 -13.71 6.26 20.25
C ARG A 359 -14.34 6.21 18.86
N THR A 360 -13.59 6.62 17.83
CA THR A 360 -13.99 6.55 16.42
C THR A 360 -13.16 5.49 15.72
N PRO A 361 -13.71 4.28 15.50
CA PRO A 361 -13.00 3.27 14.74
C PRO A 361 -12.69 3.80 13.34
N VAL A 362 -11.44 3.63 12.89
CA VAL A 362 -11.11 3.88 11.49
C VAL A 362 -11.92 2.88 10.67
N ARG A 363 -12.85 3.37 9.84
CA ARG A 363 -13.79 2.53 9.08
C ARG A 363 -13.04 1.40 8.36
N GLY A 364 -13.41 0.15 8.65
CA GLY A 364 -12.83 -1.04 8.04
C GLY A 364 -11.63 -1.66 8.77
N PHE A 365 -11.11 -1.02 9.83
CA PHE A 365 -9.97 -1.54 10.62
C PHE A 365 -10.31 -1.82 12.10
N ALA A 366 -11.57 -1.66 12.47
CA ALA A 366 -12.12 -2.08 13.73
C ALA A 366 -13.58 -2.52 13.56
N LEU A 367 -14.03 -3.44 14.42
CA LEU A 367 -15.36 -4.05 14.41
C LEU A 367 -15.87 -4.16 15.84
N ASP A 368 -17.12 -3.76 16.06
CA ASP A 368 -17.81 -3.97 17.31
C ASP A 368 -18.85 -5.09 17.14
N VAL A 369 -18.81 -6.10 18.01
CA VAL A 369 -19.75 -7.23 18.05
C VAL A 369 -20.39 -7.31 19.42
N SER A 370 -21.71 -7.23 19.47
CA SER A 370 -22.47 -7.44 20.71
C SER A 370 -22.66 -8.93 20.96
N VAL A 371 -22.30 -9.37 22.17
CA VAL A 371 -22.43 -10.74 22.64
C VAL A 371 -23.39 -10.76 23.84
N PRO A 372 -24.45 -11.60 23.79
CA PRO A 372 -25.31 -11.81 24.97
C PRO A 372 -24.51 -12.40 26.13
N SER A 373 -24.81 -11.98 27.37
CA SER A 373 -24.19 -12.59 28.55
C SER A 373 -24.50 -14.09 28.61
N ALA A 374 -23.55 -14.85 29.15
CA ALA A 374 -23.75 -16.26 29.47
C ALA A 374 -24.81 -16.39 30.58
N GLY A 375 -26.10 -16.38 30.24
CA GLY A 375 -27.16 -16.42 31.25
C GLY A 375 -28.59 -16.18 30.78
N GLN A 376 -28.87 -16.16 29.47
CA GLN A 376 -30.23 -16.17 28.92
C GLN A 376 -30.35 -17.18 27.79
#